data_AF-A0A7S1YRE1-F1
#
_entry.id   AF-A0A7S1YRE1-F1
#
_cell.length_a   1.000
_cell.length_b   1.000
_cell.length_c   1.000
_cell.angle_alpha   90.00
_cell.angle_beta   90.00
_cell.angle_gamma   90.00
#
_symmetry.space_group_name_H-M   'P 1'
#
loop_
_entity.id
_entity.type
_entity.pdbx_description
1 polymer ?
#
loop_
_entity_poly.entity_id
_entity_poly.type
_entity_poly.pdbx_seq_one_letter_code
_entity_poly.pdbx_strand_id
1 'polypeptide(L)'
;SSQPLDVLVFLSVFFPSTKGDEKRESRLINKEGVTSQCVTFNRHCSVLSPTFAKENKMASQSELKKRLKALMNKPENQVCSDCPERQPRWASLIVPPPGSPPGSLPIGAFCCLECSGSHRRLGVHISFVRSVNLDSWKEREVLAMENGGNKTVNMIFEARLNTQKPSAGASGQTRERFIRDKYERRKFFDPDALRQFHERGSGDDSDDENSSEEEKNCHSHTAL
;
A
#
# COMPACT_ATOMS: atom_id res chain seq x y z
N SER A 1 37.87 5.93 -42.34
CA SER A 1 36.40 5.97 -42.39
C SER A 1 35.92 6.12 -40.96
N SER A 2 35.58 7.34 -40.61
CA SER A 2 35.29 7.83 -39.26
C SER A 2 33.85 7.47 -38.88
N GLN A 3 33.61 7.01 -37.66
CA GLN A 3 32.27 6.90 -37.11
C GLN A 3 31.78 8.27 -36.60
N PRO A 4 30.50 8.64 -36.78
CA PRO A 4 29.96 9.84 -36.17
C PRO A 4 29.51 9.59 -34.72
N LEU A 5 29.71 10.64 -33.94
CA LEU A 5 29.29 10.84 -32.55
C LEU A 5 27.76 10.93 -32.46
N ASP A 6 27.15 10.26 -31.48
CA ASP A 6 25.77 10.58 -31.06
C ASP A 6 25.67 10.79 -29.53
N VAL A 7 25.90 12.05 -29.17
CA VAL A 7 25.25 12.92 -28.16
C VAL A 7 24.84 12.29 -26.81
N LEU A 8 25.73 12.47 -25.82
CA LEU A 8 25.40 12.55 -24.39
C LEU A 8 24.58 13.84 -24.13
N VAL A 9 23.35 13.72 -23.64
CA VAL A 9 22.61 14.88 -23.13
C VAL A 9 23.05 15.16 -21.69
N PHE A 10 23.97 16.12 -21.53
CA PHE A 10 24.31 16.70 -20.24
C PHE A 10 23.24 17.72 -19.85
N LEU A 11 22.34 17.37 -18.94
CA LEU A 11 21.50 18.35 -18.24
C LEU A 11 22.18 18.71 -16.92
N SER A 12 23.08 19.70 -16.99
CA SER A 12 23.60 20.39 -15.81
C SER A 12 22.54 21.36 -15.30
N VAL A 13 21.93 21.04 -14.16
CA VAL A 13 21.00 21.94 -13.47
C VAL A 13 21.78 22.66 -12.37
N PHE A 14 21.95 23.97 -12.52
CA PHE A 14 22.60 24.82 -11.52
C PHE A 14 21.58 25.20 -10.44
N PHE A 15 21.86 24.87 -9.17
CA PHE A 15 21.15 25.46 -8.03
C PHE A 15 22.09 26.46 -7.33
N PRO A 16 21.70 27.73 -7.17
CA PRO A 16 22.49 28.67 -6.40
C PRO A 16 22.37 28.38 -4.90
N SER A 17 23.49 28.10 -4.24
CA SER A 17 23.59 28.03 -2.77
C SER A 17 24.15 29.36 -2.24
N THR A 18 23.53 29.91 -1.21
CA THR A 18 23.82 31.24 -0.65
C THR A 18 25.02 31.30 0.29
N LYS A 19 25.86 30.26 0.33
CA LYS A 19 27.09 30.25 1.14
C LYS A 19 28.20 29.50 0.42
N GLY A 20 29.05 30.25 -0.29
CA GLY A 20 30.51 30.07 -0.41
C GLY A 20 31.13 28.74 -0.87
N ASP A 21 30.40 27.64 -1.03
CA ASP A 21 30.93 26.33 -1.40
C ASP A 21 30.24 25.81 -2.67
N GLU A 22 31.01 25.70 -3.76
CA GLU A 22 30.54 25.20 -5.05
C GLU A 22 30.41 23.65 -5.00
N LYS A 23 29.21 23.14 -4.69
CA LYS A 23 28.89 21.71 -4.83
C LYS A 23 28.39 21.42 -6.25
N ARG A 24 29.15 20.60 -6.99
CA ARG A 24 28.74 20.06 -8.28
C ARG A 24 28.18 18.66 -8.09
N GLU A 25 26.86 18.52 -8.12
CA GLU A 25 26.19 17.21 -8.15
C GLU A 25 25.86 16.86 -9.60
N SER A 26 26.40 15.75 -10.10
CA SER A 26 26.06 15.24 -11.43
C SER A 26 25.37 13.90 -11.29
N ARG A 27 24.13 13.82 -11.78
CA ARG A 27 23.33 12.60 -11.83
C ARG A 27 23.39 12.05 -13.25
N LEU A 28 23.99 10.86 -13.41
CA LEU A 28 23.97 10.13 -14.68
C LEU A 28 22.72 9.25 -14.70
N ILE A 29 21.91 9.40 -15.74
CA ILE A 29 20.72 8.60 -16.00
C ILE A 29 21.01 7.80 -17.27
N ASN A 30 21.06 6.47 -17.17
CA ASN A 30 21.14 5.62 -18.36
C ASN A 30 19.77 5.54 -19.05
N LYS A 31 19.71 5.00 -20.28
CA LYS A 31 18.46 4.87 -21.06
C LYS A 31 17.37 3.99 -20.39
N GLU A 32 17.68 3.38 -19.24
CA GLU A 32 16.79 2.53 -18.44
C GLU A 32 16.37 3.18 -17.11
N GLY A 33 16.72 4.46 -16.87
CA GLY A 33 16.22 5.23 -15.73
C GLY A 33 16.92 4.95 -14.38
N VAL A 34 18.05 4.25 -14.39
CA VAL A 34 18.85 4.00 -13.18
C VAL A 34 19.62 5.28 -12.81
N THR A 35 19.42 5.80 -11.59
CA THR A 35 20.17 6.96 -11.09
C THR A 35 21.34 6.51 -10.22
N SER A 36 22.57 6.81 -10.65
CA SER A 36 23.74 6.77 -9.75
C SER A 36 24.06 8.19 -9.27
N GLN A 37 24.15 8.37 -7.96
CA GLN A 37 24.65 9.60 -7.36
C GLN A 37 26.18 9.54 -7.30
N CYS A 38 26.85 10.45 -8.02
CA CYS A 38 28.28 10.68 -7.88
C CYS A 38 28.44 12.02 -7.18
N VAL A 39 28.96 11.99 -5.96
CA VAL A 39 29.35 13.20 -5.23
C VAL A 39 30.86 13.33 -5.36
N THR A 40 31.34 14.31 -6.12
CA THR A 40 32.77 14.58 -6.20
C THR A 40 33.18 15.49 -5.04
N PHE A 41 33.99 14.97 -4.12
CA PHE A 41 34.73 15.78 -3.15
C PHE A 41 36.22 15.54 -3.35
N ASN A 42 36.95 16.61 -3.70
CA ASN A 42 38.41 16.72 -3.74
C ASN A 42 39.22 15.46 -4.09
N ARG A 43 39.29 15.16 -5.40
CA ARG A 43 40.45 14.55 -6.08
C ARG A 43 41.03 13.23 -5.51
N HIS A 44 40.25 12.44 -4.77
CA HIS A 44 40.54 11.03 -4.52
C HIS A 44 39.36 10.15 -4.93
N CYS A 45 39.60 9.26 -5.88
CA CYS A 45 38.62 8.26 -6.31
C CYS A 45 38.77 7.03 -5.41
N SER A 46 38.08 7.02 -4.27
CA SER A 46 37.84 5.80 -3.52
C SER A 46 36.52 5.20 -4.00
N VAL A 47 36.61 4.08 -4.71
CA VAL A 47 35.45 3.26 -5.09
C VAL A 47 34.78 2.80 -3.79
N LEU A 48 33.65 3.38 -3.43
CA LEU A 48 32.77 2.75 -2.45
C LEU A 48 32.29 1.45 -3.07
N SER A 49 32.50 0.35 -2.34
CA SER A 49 32.06 -0.99 -2.70
C SER A 49 30.60 -0.96 -3.15
N PRO A 50 30.19 -1.81 -4.10
CA PRO A 50 28.81 -1.85 -4.54
C PRO A 50 27.94 -2.22 -3.33
N THR A 51 27.27 -1.23 -2.74
CA THR A 51 26.12 -1.49 -1.88
C THR A 51 25.17 -2.28 -2.75
N PHE A 52 24.96 -3.54 -2.39
CA PHE A 52 24.08 -4.50 -3.03
C PHE A 52 22.81 -3.79 -3.53
N ALA A 53 22.81 -3.37 -4.78
CA ALA A 53 21.60 -2.94 -5.44
C ALA A 53 20.82 -4.23 -5.61
N LYS A 54 19.88 -4.50 -4.68
CA LYS A 54 18.87 -5.52 -4.91
C LYS A 54 18.24 -5.17 -6.25
N GLU A 55 18.56 -5.93 -7.29
CA GLU A 55 17.91 -5.83 -8.58
C GLU A 55 16.41 -5.87 -8.30
N ASN A 56 15.71 -4.80 -8.67
CA ASN A 56 14.27 -4.70 -8.49
C ASN A 56 13.61 -5.55 -9.59
N LYS A 57 13.77 -6.87 -9.48
CA LYS A 57 13.19 -7.84 -10.41
C LYS A 57 11.68 -7.69 -10.33
N MET A 58 11.07 -7.17 -11.40
CA MET A 58 9.63 -7.04 -11.49
C MET A 58 8.98 -8.42 -11.29
N ALA A 59 8.10 -8.52 -10.29
CA ALA A 59 7.39 -9.76 -9.98
C ALA A 59 6.56 -10.22 -11.18
N SER A 60 6.57 -11.53 -11.44
CA SER A 60 5.79 -12.12 -12.51
C SER A 60 4.29 -12.09 -12.19
N GLN A 61 3.42 -12.10 -13.20
CA GLN A 61 1.96 -12.13 -12.97
C GLN A 61 1.52 -13.36 -12.17
N SER A 62 2.19 -14.51 -12.31
CA SER A 62 1.89 -15.70 -11.53
C SER A 62 2.23 -15.52 -10.05
N GLU A 63 3.34 -14.86 -9.75
CA GLU A 63 3.77 -14.55 -8.38
C GLU A 63 2.83 -13.55 -7.70
N LEU A 64 2.44 -12.48 -8.40
CA LEU A 64 1.45 -11.52 -7.92
C LEU A 64 0.10 -12.18 -7.61
N LYS A 65 -0.39 -13.03 -8.52
CA LYS A 65 -1.64 -13.77 -8.32
C LYS A 65 -1.54 -14.78 -7.17
N LYS A 66 -0.37 -15.39 -6.94
CA LYS A 66 -0.12 -16.28 -5.80
C LYS A 66 -0.27 -15.54 -4.46
N ARG A 67 0.31 -14.33 -4.36
CA ARG A 67 0.17 -13.45 -3.18
C ARG A 67 -1.29 -13.06 -2.93
N LEU A 68 -2.00 -12.62 -3.96
CA LEU A 68 -3.43 -12.30 -3.86
C LEU A 68 -4.27 -13.50 -3.40
N LYS A 69 -4.00 -14.70 -3.93
CA LYS A 69 -4.69 -15.92 -3.49
C LYS A 69 -4.45 -16.24 -2.02
N ALA A 70 -3.24 -16.00 -1.51
CA ALA A 70 -2.95 -16.15 -0.08
C ALA A 70 -3.76 -15.17 0.77
N LEU A 71 -3.90 -13.92 0.33
CA LEU A 71 -4.74 -12.92 1.01
C LEU A 71 -6.22 -13.30 1.02
N MET A 72 -6.75 -13.87 -0.07
CA MET A 72 -8.15 -14.32 -0.12
C MET A 72 -8.47 -15.43 0.89
N ASN A 73 -7.46 -16.21 1.31
CA ASN A 73 -7.65 -17.28 2.28
C ASN A 73 -7.79 -16.77 3.72
N LYS A 74 -7.41 -15.51 4.00
CA LYS A 74 -7.59 -14.91 5.32
C LYS A 74 -9.09 -14.81 5.67
N PRO A 75 -9.50 -15.14 6.90
CA PRO A 75 -10.92 -15.24 7.26
C PRO A 75 -11.70 -13.94 7.05
N GLU A 76 -11.08 -12.79 7.31
CA GLU A 76 -11.67 -11.47 7.08
C GLU A 76 -11.98 -11.17 5.62
N ASN A 77 -11.26 -11.81 4.68
CA ASN A 77 -11.40 -11.59 3.25
C ASN A 77 -12.35 -12.59 2.58
N GLN A 78 -12.89 -13.56 3.34
CA GLN A 78 -13.84 -14.56 2.84
C GLN A 78 -15.26 -14.03 2.68
N VAL A 79 -15.53 -12.82 3.17
CA VAL A 79 -16.81 -12.11 3.03
C VAL A 79 -16.54 -10.76 2.39
N CYS A 80 -17.39 -10.34 1.48
CA CYS A 80 -17.32 -9.04 0.82
C CYS A 80 -17.24 -7.90 1.85
N SER A 81 -16.42 -6.90 1.57
CA SER A 81 -16.25 -5.72 2.43
C SER A 81 -17.58 -4.99 2.70
N ASP A 82 -18.51 -5.00 1.74
CA ASP A 82 -19.68 -4.10 1.75
C ASP A 82 -21.02 -4.82 1.91
N CYS A 83 -21.05 -6.15 1.84
CA CYS A 83 -22.27 -6.96 1.99
C CYS A 83 -21.90 -8.37 2.49
N PRO A 84 -22.86 -9.19 2.95
CA PRO A 84 -22.56 -10.52 3.51
C PRO A 84 -22.26 -11.60 2.46
N GLU A 85 -22.08 -11.24 1.19
CA GLU A 85 -21.75 -12.17 0.11
C GLU A 85 -20.40 -12.84 0.35
N ARG A 86 -20.33 -14.17 0.16
CA ARG A 86 -19.13 -14.96 0.44
C ARG A 86 -18.19 -15.03 -0.76
N GLN A 87 -16.93 -15.37 -0.51
CA GLN A 87 -15.89 -15.64 -1.50
C GLN A 87 -15.76 -14.51 -2.56
N PRO A 88 -15.53 -13.25 -2.14
CA PRO A 88 -15.36 -12.15 -3.08
C PRO A 88 -14.23 -12.43 -4.07
N ARG A 89 -14.50 -12.30 -5.38
CA ARG A 89 -13.52 -12.53 -6.47
C ARG A 89 -13.02 -11.24 -7.12
N TRP A 90 -13.46 -10.09 -6.61
CA TRP A 90 -13.06 -8.77 -7.05
C TRP A 90 -12.35 -8.05 -5.92
N ALA A 91 -11.53 -7.08 -6.32
CA ALA A 91 -10.79 -6.23 -5.41
C ALA A 91 -11.04 -4.77 -5.78
N SER A 92 -11.06 -3.93 -4.76
CA SER A 92 -11.21 -2.50 -4.84
C SER A 92 -10.05 -1.83 -4.13
N LEU A 93 -9.26 -1.06 -4.85
CA LEU A 93 -8.19 -0.24 -4.29
C LEU A 93 -8.78 1.13 -3.95
N ILE A 94 -9.02 1.35 -2.66
CA ILE A 94 -9.57 2.61 -2.15
C ILE A 94 -8.46 3.65 -2.09
N VAL A 95 -8.65 4.77 -2.78
CA VAL A 95 -7.70 5.87 -2.77
C VAL A 95 -7.79 6.59 -1.43
N PRO A 96 -6.67 6.86 -0.75
CA PRO A 96 -6.68 7.57 0.52
C PRO A 96 -7.33 8.95 0.36
N PRO A 97 -8.15 9.41 1.32
CA PRO A 97 -8.82 10.70 1.19
C PRO A 97 -7.84 11.88 1.15
N PRO A 98 -8.24 13.04 0.59
CA PRO A 98 -7.44 14.26 0.66
C PRO A 98 -7.07 14.60 2.10
N GLY A 99 -5.82 15.01 2.32
CA GLY A 99 -5.27 15.26 3.66
C GLY A 99 -4.57 14.06 4.31
N SER A 100 -4.59 12.88 3.66
CA SER A 100 -3.76 11.74 4.08
C SER A 100 -2.26 12.07 3.92
N PRO A 101 -1.37 11.43 4.70
CA PRO A 101 0.08 11.65 4.59
C PRO A 101 0.60 11.49 3.16
N PRO A 102 1.59 12.29 2.72
CA PRO A 102 2.20 12.14 1.40
C PRO A 102 2.72 10.73 1.19
N GLY A 103 2.50 10.16 0.00
CA GLY A 103 2.95 8.80 -0.33
C GLY A 103 2.04 7.68 0.20
N SER A 104 0.92 7.99 0.84
CA SER A 104 -0.09 7.00 1.26
C SER A 104 -0.49 6.09 0.09
N LEU A 105 -0.31 4.79 0.29
CA LEU A 105 -0.73 3.78 -0.68
C LEU A 105 -2.25 3.59 -0.63
N PRO A 106 -2.88 3.18 -1.75
CA PRO A 106 -4.26 2.71 -1.74
C PRO A 106 -4.46 1.57 -0.75
N ILE A 107 -5.67 1.47 -0.21
CA ILE A 107 -6.05 0.43 0.73
C ILE A 107 -6.90 -0.59 -0.01
N GLY A 108 -6.44 -1.83 -0.10
CA GLY A 108 -7.14 -2.89 -0.81
C GLY A 108 -8.30 -3.50 -0.02
N ALA A 109 -9.44 -3.69 -0.67
CA ALA A 109 -10.60 -4.43 -0.16
C ALA A 109 -11.02 -5.52 -1.15
N PHE A 110 -11.45 -6.68 -0.67
CA PHE A 110 -12.13 -7.69 -1.49
C PHE A 110 -13.65 -7.47 -1.49
N CYS A 111 -14.24 -7.46 -2.68
CA CYS A 111 -15.68 -7.25 -2.87
C CYS A 111 -16.28 -8.29 -3.84
N CYS A 112 -17.60 -8.46 -3.77
CA CYS A 112 -18.34 -9.36 -4.66
C CYS A 112 -18.58 -8.70 -6.04
N LEU A 113 -19.06 -9.48 -7.01
CA LEU A 113 -19.32 -9.00 -8.36
C LEU A 113 -20.27 -7.78 -8.38
N GLU A 114 -21.37 -7.85 -7.64
CA GLU A 114 -22.36 -6.77 -7.62
C GLU A 114 -21.85 -5.50 -6.94
N CYS A 115 -21.16 -5.62 -5.80
CA CYS A 115 -20.54 -4.46 -5.14
C CYS A 115 -19.44 -3.85 -6.00
N SER A 116 -18.68 -4.67 -6.74
CA SER A 116 -17.68 -4.17 -7.70
C SER A 116 -18.30 -3.25 -8.76
N GLY A 117 -19.55 -3.51 -9.17
CA GLY A 117 -20.31 -2.63 -10.07
C GLY A 117 -20.58 -1.26 -9.44
N SER A 118 -20.97 -1.23 -8.16
CA SER A 118 -21.17 0.02 -7.41
C SER A 118 -19.86 0.78 -7.19
N HIS A 119 -18.76 0.09 -6.91
CA HIS A 119 -17.44 0.71 -6.79
C HIS A 119 -16.99 1.41 -8.08
N ARG A 120 -17.28 0.83 -9.25
CA ARG A 120 -16.98 1.47 -10.55
C ARG A 120 -17.69 2.82 -10.72
N ARG A 121 -18.90 2.97 -10.16
CA ARG A 121 -19.70 4.21 -10.23
C ARG A 121 -19.17 5.32 -9.31
N LEU A 122 -18.26 5.02 -8.37
CA LEU A 122 -17.55 6.04 -7.59
C LEU A 122 -16.52 6.81 -8.42
N GLY A 123 -15.95 6.14 -9.42
CA GLY A 123 -14.85 6.69 -10.23
C GLY A 123 -13.47 6.44 -9.63
N VAL A 124 -12.45 6.50 -10.49
CA VAL A 124 -11.07 6.10 -10.20
C VAL A 124 -10.34 6.98 -9.17
N HIS A 125 -10.87 8.19 -8.93
CA HIS A 125 -10.35 9.10 -7.91
C HIS A 125 -10.73 8.68 -6.48
N ILE A 126 -11.67 7.74 -6.33
CA ILE A 126 -12.10 7.17 -5.04
C ILE A 126 -11.75 5.69 -4.97
N SER A 127 -12.04 4.93 -6.03
CA SER A 127 -11.95 3.48 -6.02
C SER A 127 -11.53 2.95 -7.38
N PHE A 128 -10.54 2.06 -7.40
CA PHE A 128 -10.09 1.37 -8.60
C PHE A 128 -10.32 -0.13 -8.50
N VAL A 129 -11.15 -0.68 -9.41
CA VAL A 129 -11.64 -2.07 -9.32
C VAL A 129 -10.85 -3.00 -10.23
N ARG A 130 -10.48 -4.17 -9.69
CA ARG A 130 -9.78 -5.26 -10.39
C ARG A 130 -10.42 -6.62 -10.13
N SER A 131 -10.46 -7.47 -11.15
CA SER A 131 -10.71 -8.90 -10.99
C SER A 131 -9.46 -9.57 -10.46
N VAL A 132 -9.57 -10.37 -9.41
CA VAL A 132 -8.41 -11.04 -8.81
C VAL A 132 -7.74 -12.01 -9.79
N ASN A 133 -8.53 -12.68 -10.64
CA ASN A 133 -8.00 -13.71 -11.55
C ASN A 133 -7.86 -13.23 -13.00
N LEU A 134 -8.77 -12.38 -13.47
CA LEU A 134 -8.88 -12.04 -14.89
C LEU A 134 -8.00 -10.85 -15.26
N ASP A 135 -7.71 -9.95 -14.34
CA ASP A 135 -6.90 -8.76 -14.62
C ASP A 135 -5.41 -9.02 -14.42
N SER A 136 -4.60 -8.19 -15.08
CA SER A 136 -3.18 -8.06 -14.78
C SER A 136 -2.99 -7.11 -13.60
N TRP A 137 -2.06 -7.47 -12.72
CA TRP A 137 -1.79 -6.75 -11.49
C TRP A 137 -0.41 -6.09 -11.53
N LYS A 138 -0.28 -4.93 -10.89
CA LYS A 138 1.01 -4.28 -10.64
C LYS A 138 1.46 -4.56 -9.22
N GLU A 139 2.78 -4.54 -8.99
CA GLU A 139 3.37 -4.71 -7.65
C GLU A 139 2.72 -3.78 -6.62
N ARG A 140 2.58 -2.49 -6.95
CA ARG A 140 1.93 -1.51 -6.07
C ARG A 140 0.47 -1.83 -5.74
N GLU A 141 -0.26 -2.44 -6.67
CA GLU A 141 -1.66 -2.84 -6.45
C GLU A 141 -1.74 -4.05 -5.51
N VAL A 142 -0.79 -4.98 -5.59
CA VAL A 142 -0.71 -6.13 -4.67
C VAL A 142 -0.27 -5.67 -3.28
N LEU A 143 0.72 -4.78 -3.17
CA LEU A 143 1.13 -4.17 -1.90
C LEU A 143 -0.03 -3.45 -1.20
N ALA A 144 -0.88 -2.75 -1.97
CA ALA A 144 -2.10 -2.14 -1.43
C ALA A 144 -3.08 -3.18 -0.85
N MET A 145 -3.17 -4.38 -1.45
CA MET A 145 -3.98 -5.48 -0.93
C MET A 145 -3.35 -6.14 0.30
N GLU A 146 -2.03 -6.25 0.35
CA GLU A 146 -1.29 -6.84 1.48
C GLU A 146 -1.36 -5.96 2.72
N ASN A 147 -1.19 -4.66 2.55
CA ASN A 147 -1.30 -3.68 3.62
C ASN A 147 -2.78 -3.47 4.03
N GLY A 148 -3.72 -3.63 3.09
CA GLY A 148 -5.15 -3.48 3.34
C GLY A 148 -5.80 -4.75 3.89
N GLY A 149 -6.79 -5.24 3.14
CA GLY A 149 -7.69 -6.32 3.56
C GLY A 149 -8.98 -5.77 4.17
N ASN A 150 -10.02 -6.62 4.18
CA ASN A 150 -11.36 -6.20 4.58
C ASN A 150 -11.45 -5.80 6.04
N LYS A 151 -10.65 -6.43 6.93
CA LYS A 151 -10.54 -6.03 8.33
C LYS A 151 -10.07 -4.58 8.46
N THR A 152 -8.97 -4.24 7.78
CA THR A 152 -8.37 -2.90 7.80
C THR A 152 -9.31 -1.86 7.21
N VAL A 153 -9.90 -2.16 6.05
CA VAL A 153 -10.85 -1.26 5.38
C VAL A 153 -12.06 -1.00 6.25
N ASN A 154 -12.64 -2.03 6.87
CA ASN A 154 -13.79 -1.86 7.75
C ASN A 154 -13.42 -1.12 9.03
N MET A 155 -12.23 -1.36 9.61
CA MET A 155 -11.75 -0.59 10.75
C MET A 155 -11.67 0.91 10.48
N ILE A 156 -11.32 1.31 9.26
CA ILE A 156 -11.15 2.72 8.87
C ILE A 156 -12.47 3.35 8.40
N PHE A 157 -13.17 2.67 7.47
CA PHE A 157 -14.34 3.21 6.78
C PHE A 157 -15.67 2.83 7.42
N GLU A 158 -15.67 1.96 8.42
CA GLU A 158 -16.86 1.57 9.21
C GLU A 158 -16.66 1.79 10.70
N ALA A 159 -15.63 2.54 11.11
CA ALA A 159 -15.29 2.83 12.51
C ALA A 159 -16.48 3.36 13.32
N ARG A 160 -17.33 4.18 12.68
CA ARG A 160 -18.50 4.83 13.29
C ARG A 160 -19.81 4.30 12.71
N LEU A 161 -19.80 3.08 12.16
CA LEU A 161 -20.97 2.49 11.54
C LEU A 161 -22.01 2.15 12.61
N ASN A 162 -23.17 2.79 12.52
CA ASN A 162 -24.32 2.58 13.42
C ASN A 162 -25.53 1.95 12.71
N THR A 163 -25.38 1.57 11.44
CA THR A 163 -26.41 0.94 10.62
C THR A 163 -25.94 -0.41 10.09
N GLN A 164 -26.88 -1.29 9.76
CA GLN A 164 -26.54 -2.57 9.16
C GLN A 164 -26.08 -2.41 7.70
N LYS A 165 -25.16 -3.29 7.29
CA LYS A 165 -24.77 -3.41 5.88
C LYS A 165 -25.97 -3.91 5.04
N PRO A 166 -26.00 -3.62 3.73
CA PRO A 166 -26.96 -4.22 2.81
C PRO A 166 -26.96 -5.75 2.91
N SER A 167 -28.13 -6.36 2.87
CA SER A 167 -28.25 -7.82 2.80
C SER A 167 -27.76 -8.38 1.45
N ALA A 168 -27.53 -9.69 1.39
CA ALA A 168 -27.16 -10.35 0.12
C ALA A 168 -28.24 -10.19 -0.97
N GLY A 169 -29.53 -10.10 -0.61
CA GLY A 169 -30.62 -9.85 -1.56
C GLY A 169 -30.86 -8.37 -1.89
N ALA A 170 -30.06 -7.44 -1.35
CA ALA A 170 -30.31 -6.02 -1.51
C ALA A 170 -30.10 -5.56 -2.96
N SER A 171 -30.98 -4.67 -3.43
CA SER A 171 -30.90 -4.10 -4.78
C SER A 171 -29.59 -3.37 -5.03
N GLY A 172 -29.18 -3.27 -6.30
CA GLY A 172 -27.97 -2.55 -6.70
C GLY A 172 -27.95 -1.09 -6.23
N GLN A 173 -29.13 -0.44 -6.18
CA GLN A 173 -29.30 0.92 -5.66
C GLN A 173 -29.02 1.01 -4.15
N THR A 174 -29.51 0.04 -3.37
CA THR A 174 -29.28 -0.04 -1.92
C THR A 174 -27.79 -0.22 -1.62
N ARG A 175 -27.15 -1.14 -2.36
CA ARG A 175 -25.70 -1.38 -2.26
C ARG A 175 -24.88 -0.15 -2.65
N GLU A 176 -25.24 0.50 -3.75
CA GLU A 176 -24.57 1.73 -4.18
C GLU A 176 -24.69 2.86 -3.16
N ARG A 177 -25.89 3.07 -2.59
CA ARG A 177 -26.10 4.07 -1.56
C ARG A 177 -25.16 3.85 -0.38
N PHE A 178 -25.08 2.62 0.11
CA PHE A 178 -24.18 2.26 1.20
C PHE A 178 -22.70 2.48 0.83
N ILE A 179 -22.27 2.03 -0.36
CA ILE A 179 -20.88 2.17 -0.84
C ILE A 179 -20.49 3.63 -1.00
N ARG A 180 -21.39 4.50 -1.49
CA ARG A 180 -21.16 5.96 -1.53
C ARG A 180 -21.06 6.55 -0.13
N ASP A 181 -21.95 6.16 0.78
CA ASP A 181 -21.88 6.63 2.18
C ASP A 181 -20.57 6.21 2.85
N LYS A 182 -20.09 4.99 2.58
CA LYS A 182 -18.84 4.44 3.13
C LYS A 182 -17.59 5.13 2.58
N TYR A 183 -17.42 5.21 1.26
CA TYR A 183 -16.13 5.63 0.66
C TYR A 183 -16.10 7.07 0.12
N GLU A 184 -17.20 7.54 -0.48
CA GLU A 184 -17.27 8.88 -1.08
C GLU A 184 -17.59 9.93 -0.02
N ARG A 185 -18.73 9.76 0.65
CA ARG A 185 -19.21 10.68 1.71
C ARG A 185 -18.49 10.46 3.03
N ARG A 186 -17.82 9.31 3.20
CA ARG A 186 -17.03 8.97 4.40
C ARG A 186 -17.85 9.13 5.68
N LYS A 187 -19.12 8.74 5.66
CA LYS A 187 -20.09 8.96 6.74
C LYS A 187 -19.69 8.24 8.04
N PHE A 188 -19.02 7.10 7.92
CA PHE A 188 -18.61 6.25 9.04
C PHE A 188 -17.09 6.23 9.26
N PHE A 189 -16.36 7.05 8.51
CA PHE A 189 -14.90 7.09 8.47
C PHE A 189 -14.33 7.70 9.75
N ASP A 190 -13.22 7.14 10.22
CA ASP A 190 -12.43 7.72 11.30
C ASP A 190 -11.02 8.10 10.83
N PRO A 191 -10.65 9.40 10.81
CA PRO A 191 -9.32 9.83 10.39
C PRO A 191 -8.20 9.31 11.30
N ASP A 192 -8.50 9.08 12.58
CA ASP A 192 -7.51 8.62 13.55
C ASP A 192 -7.13 7.15 13.28
N ALA A 193 -8.12 6.31 12.93
CA ALA A 193 -7.88 4.95 12.46
C ALA A 193 -7.00 4.91 11.21
N LEU A 194 -7.18 5.85 10.27
CA LEU A 194 -6.33 5.95 9.08
C LEU A 194 -4.89 6.35 9.43
N ARG A 195 -4.69 7.31 10.35
CA ARG A 195 -3.34 7.71 10.79
C ARG A 195 -2.60 6.55 11.45
N GLN A 196 -3.24 5.86 12.38
CA GLN A 196 -2.67 4.69 13.05
C GLN A 196 -2.29 3.58 12.07
N PHE A 197 -3.09 3.39 11.01
CA PHE A 197 -2.77 2.45 9.94
C PHE A 197 -1.46 2.81 9.22
N HIS A 198 -1.24 4.08 8.89
CA HIS A 198 -0.01 4.54 8.23
C HIS A 198 1.21 4.50 9.15
N GLU A 199 1.05 4.77 10.44
CA GLU A 199 2.11 4.70 11.45
C GLU A 199 2.64 3.27 11.60
N ARG A 200 1.75 2.27 11.64
CA ARG A 200 2.13 0.84 11.72
C ARG A 200 2.91 0.35 10.50
N GLY A 201 2.68 0.93 9.32
CA GLY A 201 3.39 0.55 8.09
C GLY A 201 4.77 1.18 7.93
N SER A 202 5.17 2.09 8.83
CA SER A 202 6.46 2.79 8.78
C SER A 202 7.42 2.37 9.91
N GLY A 203 7.01 1.41 10.74
CA GLY A 203 7.86 0.83 11.79
C GLY A 203 8.85 -0.16 11.19
N ASP A 204 10.13 0.14 11.38
CA ASP A 204 11.30 -0.69 11.16
C ASP A 204 11.09 -2.12 11.69
N ASP A 205 11.63 -3.13 11.00
CA ASP A 205 11.73 -4.51 11.48
C ASP A 205 12.56 -4.50 12.78
N SER A 206 11.89 -4.48 13.94
CA SER A 206 12.50 -4.89 15.20
C SER A 206 11.81 -6.15 15.68
N ASP A 207 12.57 -7.24 15.61
CA ASP A 207 12.26 -8.56 16.13
C ASP A 207 11.72 -8.49 17.56
N ASP A 208 10.47 -8.93 17.77
CA ASP A 208 10.01 -9.35 19.11
C ASP A 208 9.96 -10.89 19.13
N GLU A 209 11.12 -11.48 19.37
CA GLU A 209 11.22 -12.85 19.92
C GLU A 209 10.80 -12.84 21.40
N ASN A 210 9.73 -13.59 21.66
CA ASN A 210 9.52 -14.44 22.83
C ASN A 210 9.66 -13.83 24.26
N SER A 211 8.54 -13.79 24.98
CA SER A 211 8.53 -14.35 26.34
C SER A 211 7.17 -14.98 26.63
N SER A 212 7.15 -16.30 26.56
CA SER A 212 6.17 -17.15 27.23
C SER A 212 6.76 -17.58 28.57
N GLU A 213 5.90 -17.54 29.60
CA GLU A 213 5.98 -18.25 30.89
C GLU A 213 6.94 -17.72 31.98
N GLU A 214 6.36 -17.23 33.08
CA GLU A 214 6.49 -17.79 34.44
C GLU A 214 5.84 -16.84 35.48
N GLU A 215 4.58 -17.05 35.86
CA GLU A 215 4.08 -16.55 37.17
C GLU A 215 3.88 -17.74 38.12
N LYS A 216 4.94 -17.99 38.90
CA LYS A 216 4.95 -18.85 40.08
C LYS A 216 4.14 -18.18 41.19
N ASN A 217 2.86 -18.50 41.28
CA ASN A 217 2.03 -18.12 42.41
C ASN A 217 2.29 -19.06 43.61
N CYS A 218 3.28 -18.72 44.43
CA CYS A 218 3.51 -19.33 45.74
C CYS A 218 2.61 -18.63 46.78
N HIS A 219 1.48 -19.26 47.12
CA HIS A 219 0.74 -18.92 48.34
C HIS A 219 1.37 -19.68 49.50
N SER A 220 2.11 -18.97 50.35
CA SER A 220 2.39 -19.40 51.71
C SER A 220 1.97 -18.28 52.66
N HIS A 221 1.17 -18.67 53.65
CA HIS A 221 1.09 -18.19 55.03
C HIS A 221 -0.36 -18.15 55.54
N THR A 222 -0.70 -19.14 56.36
CA THR A 222 -1.31 -18.87 57.65
C THR A 222 -0.96 -20.02 58.60
N ALA A 223 -0.14 -19.71 59.61
CA ALA A 223 -0.08 -20.41 60.87
C ALA A 223 0.40 -19.39 61.91
N LEU A 224 -0.50 -18.94 62.77
CA LEU A 224 -0.35 -18.68 64.20
C LEU A 224 -1.75 -18.49 64.79
#